data_AF-A0A645G192-F1
#
_entry.id   AF-A0A645G192-F1
#
_cell.length_a   1.000
_cell.length_b   1.000
_cell.length_c   1.000
_cell.angle_alpha   90.00
_cell.angle_beta   90.00
_cell.angle_gamma   90.00
#
_symmetry.space_group_name_H-M   'P 1'
#
loop_
_entity.id
_entity.type
_entity.pdbx_description
1 polymer ?
#
loop_
_entity_poly.entity_id
_entity_poly.type
_entity_poly.pdbx_seq_one_letter_code
_entity_poly.pdbx_strand_id
1 'polypeptide(L)'
;MRQDKSEGSSIRQRRKLPSRIKDKIQYQDATGANKLQGQNTIPRWVIKKCSKIVTEYLAIYPSATKESALDELVFRSVLIRRCELLLFPSFAQFVPAEFAKLISEGIYSPLPPLEKALLIIIEEDSINAVVAFSDGNKPFSAQIVEEYTQLKWETLGGLIAAVQQ
;
A
#
# COMPACT_ATOMS: atom_id res chain seq x y z
N MET A 1 -42.75 55.54 24.93
CA MET A 1 -42.83 54.07 24.92
C MET A 1 -41.43 53.56 24.54
N ARG A 2 -40.55 53.17 25.49
CA ARG A 2 -40.42 51.81 26.09
C ARG A 2 -40.57 50.74 25.00
N GLN A 3 -39.52 50.07 24.51
CA GLN A 3 -38.66 48.98 25.06
C GLN A 3 -38.27 48.18 23.78
N ASP A 4 -37.23 47.38 23.61
CA ASP A 4 -36.22 46.76 24.47
C ASP A 4 -35.07 46.25 23.54
N LYS A 5 -33.85 46.30 24.06
CA LYS A 5 -32.77 45.29 24.00
C LYS A 5 -32.62 44.39 22.75
N SER A 6 -31.42 44.39 22.15
CA SER A 6 -30.37 43.44 22.58
C SER A 6 -29.11 43.56 21.72
N GLU A 7 -28.00 43.89 22.39
CA GLU A 7 -26.65 43.53 21.99
C GLU A 7 -26.54 42.02 21.73
N GLY A 8 -25.73 41.63 20.74
CA GLY A 8 -25.56 40.22 20.43
C GLY A 8 -24.58 39.96 19.30
N SER A 9 -23.31 40.35 19.50
CA SER A 9 -22.17 39.81 18.76
C SER A 9 -22.14 38.28 18.93
N SER A 10 -22.79 37.55 18.02
CA SER A 10 -22.70 36.10 17.97
C SER A 10 -21.49 35.72 17.13
N ILE A 11 -20.34 35.79 17.79
CA ILE A 11 -19.13 35.04 17.50
C ILE A 11 -19.51 33.68 16.93
N ARG A 12 -19.26 33.44 15.64
CA ARG A 12 -19.22 32.08 15.10
C ARG A 12 -18.16 31.33 15.89
N GLN A 13 -18.61 30.58 16.89
CA GLN A 13 -17.79 29.61 17.59
C GLN A 13 -17.28 28.61 16.54
N ARG A 14 -16.07 28.86 16.02
CA ARG A 14 -15.25 27.81 15.44
C ARG A 14 -15.11 26.78 16.55
N ARG A 15 -15.82 25.65 16.44
CA ARG A 15 -15.54 24.49 17.26
C ARG A 15 -14.06 24.16 17.03
N LYS A 16 -13.23 24.51 18.01
CA LYS A 16 -11.84 24.07 18.07
C LYS A 16 -11.90 22.56 18.14
N LEU A 17 -11.40 21.87 17.12
CA LEU A 17 -11.15 20.44 17.23
C LEU A 17 -10.24 20.21 18.46
N PRO A 18 -10.51 19.19 19.28
CA PRO A 18 -9.62 18.82 20.36
C PRO A 18 -8.20 18.61 19.83
N SER A 19 -7.24 19.29 20.46
CA SER A 19 -5.82 19.33 20.11
C SER A 19 -5.07 18.05 20.51
N ARG A 20 -5.58 16.89 20.13
CA ARG A 20 -4.93 15.60 20.36
C ARG A 20 -5.13 14.70 19.14
N ILE A 21 -4.35 14.98 18.11
CA ILE A 21 -3.62 14.06 17.22
C ILE A 21 -2.66 15.00 16.48
N LYS A 22 -1.67 15.53 17.20
CA LYS A 22 -0.50 16.21 16.60
C LYS A 22 0.81 15.50 16.98
N ASP A 23 0.71 14.39 17.70
CA ASP A 23 1.86 13.58 18.05
C ASP A 23 1.80 12.28 17.24
N LYS A 24 2.86 12.06 16.46
CA LYS A 24 3.09 10.95 15.50
C LYS A 24 2.52 11.15 14.09
N ILE A 25 3.04 12.15 13.38
CA ILE A 25 3.79 11.98 12.12
C ILE A 25 4.62 13.26 12.00
N GLN A 26 5.93 13.15 12.24
CA GLN A 26 6.84 14.26 11.93
C GLN A 26 7.00 14.32 10.41
N TYR A 27 6.61 15.46 9.84
CA TYR A 27 6.91 15.80 8.45
C TYR A 27 8.28 16.49 8.43
N GLN A 28 9.21 15.98 7.63
CA GLN A 28 10.36 16.77 7.19
C GLN A 28 10.13 17.24 5.76
N ASP A 29 10.14 18.56 5.60
CA ASP A 29 10.32 19.20 4.30
C ASP A 29 11.77 19.01 3.85
N ALA A 30 11.93 18.68 2.57
CA ALA A 30 13.21 18.31 1.97
C ALA A 30 14.07 19.56 1.69
N THR A 31 14.46 20.30 2.72
CA THR A 31 15.53 21.29 2.67
C THR A 31 16.06 21.55 4.08
N GLY A 32 16.99 20.70 4.54
CA GLY A 32 17.70 20.95 5.79
C GLY A 32 18.22 19.67 6.43
N ALA A 33 19.54 19.53 6.45
CA ALA A 33 20.25 18.42 7.05
C ALA A 33 19.84 18.20 8.52
N ASN A 34 19.39 16.98 8.83
CA ASN A 34 19.77 16.30 10.06
C ASN A 34 19.70 14.79 9.85
N LYS A 35 20.88 14.18 9.81
CA LYS A 35 21.07 12.73 9.96
C LYS A 35 20.52 12.34 11.34
N LEU A 36 19.27 11.90 11.37
CA LEU A 36 18.71 11.10 12.45
C LEU A 36 18.55 9.67 11.94
N GLN A 37 19.18 8.77 12.67
CA GLN A 37 19.33 7.36 12.39
C GLN A 37 17.99 6.63 12.34
N GLY A 38 17.80 5.79 11.31
CA GLY A 38 17.15 4.48 11.41
C GLY A 38 15.68 4.41 11.85
N GLN A 39 14.77 5.09 11.15
CA GLN A 39 13.34 4.74 11.22
C GLN A 39 12.81 4.39 9.83
N ASN A 40 12.20 3.21 9.74
CA ASN A 40 11.48 2.63 8.60
C ASN A 40 10.39 3.58 8.06
N THR A 41 10.77 4.67 7.38
CA THR A 41 9.82 5.58 6.77
C THR A 41 9.41 5.03 5.42
N ILE A 42 8.13 4.66 5.28
CA ILE A 42 7.56 4.27 3.99
C ILE A 42 7.71 5.44 3.00
N PRO A 43 8.28 5.23 1.80
CA PRO A 43 8.44 6.31 0.83
C PRO A 43 7.12 6.96 0.44
N ARG A 44 7.12 8.29 0.24
CA ARG A 44 5.91 9.06 -0.10
C ARG A 44 5.19 8.52 -1.34
N TRP A 45 5.93 8.04 -2.34
CA TRP A 45 5.34 7.49 -3.56
C TRP A 45 4.58 6.19 -3.30
N VAL A 46 5.05 5.33 -2.38
CA VAL A 46 4.38 4.09 -1.96
C VAL A 46 3.06 4.44 -1.29
N ILE A 47 3.08 5.38 -0.34
CA ILE A 47 1.87 5.85 0.34
C ILE A 47 0.86 6.38 -0.67
N LYS A 48 1.31 7.21 -1.62
CA LYS A 48 0.45 7.81 -2.65
C LYS A 48 -0.17 6.74 -3.56
N LYS A 49 0.63 5.81 -4.09
CA LYS A 49 0.13 4.71 -4.94
C LYS A 49 -0.86 3.83 -4.16
N CYS A 50 -0.48 3.33 -2.99
CA CYS A 50 -1.34 2.48 -2.18
C CYS A 50 -2.66 3.17 -1.79
N SER A 51 -2.62 4.46 -1.44
CA SER A 51 -3.83 5.23 -1.10
C SER A 51 -4.78 5.37 -2.29
N LYS A 52 -4.24 5.49 -3.51
CA LYS A 52 -5.03 5.54 -4.74
C LYS A 52 -5.75 4.20 -4.95
N ILE A 53 -5.03 3.09 -4.85
CA ILE A 53 -5.59 1.73 -5.01
C ILE A 53 -6.71 1.46 -4.00
N VAL A 54 -6.49 1.82 -2.72
CA VAL A 54 -7.52 1.69 -1.68
C VAL A 54 -8.75 2.54 -1.99
N THR A 55 -8.55 3.74 -2.54
CA THR A 55 -9.67 4.62 -2.92
C THR A 55 -10.48 4.03 -4.08
N GLU A 56 -9.81 3.45 -5.08
CA GLU A 56 -10.44 2.76 -6.20
C GLU A 56 -11.20 1.51 -5.72
N TYR A 57 -10.63 0.73 -4.80
CA TYR A 57 -11.31 -0.39 -4.17
C TYR A 57 -12.59 0.05 -3.44
N LEU A 58 -12.52 1.11 -2.63
CA LEU A 58 -13.68 1.63 -1.90
C LEU A 58 -14.76 2.23 -2.80
N ALA A 59 -14.41 2.69 -4.00
CA ALA A 59 -15.39 3.12 -5.00
C ALA A 59 -16.25 1.94 -5.52
N ILE A 60 -15.66 0.73 -5.59
CA ILE A 60 -16.36 -0.50 -5.99
C ILE A 60 -17.11 -1.11 -4.78
N TYR A 61 -16.51 -1.04 -3.59
CA TYR A 61 -17.03 -1.62 -2.35
C TYR A 61 -17.27 -0.55 -1.28
N PRO A 62 -18.33 0.28 -1.40
CA PRO A 62 -18.52 1.46 -0.56
C PRO A 62 -18.88 1.15 0.90
N SER A 63 -19.24 -0.09 1.23
CA SER A 63 -19.50 -0.53 2.60
C SER A 63 -18.24 -0.90 3.39
N ALA A 64 -17.09 -1.05 2.71
CA ALA A 64 -15.83 -1.39 3.36
C ALA A 64 -15.22 -0.18 4.09
N THR A 65 -14.48 -0.43 5.17
CA THR A 65 -13.63 0.59 5.79
C THR A 65 -12.26 0.61 5.11
N LYS A 66 -11.46 1.66 5.35
CA LYS A 66 -10.07 1.71 4.86
C LYS A 66 -9.22 0.55 5.39
N GLU A 67 -9.44 0.16 6.63
CA GLU A 67 -8.73 -0.94 7.29
C GLU A 67 -9.11 -2.27 6.65
N SER A 68 -10.41 -2.56 6.49
CA SER A 68 -10.84 -3.80 5.84
C SER A 68 -10.43 -3.87 4.37
N ALA A 69 -10.40 -2.73 3.66
CA ALA A 69 -9.92 -2.67 2.29
C ALA A 69 -8.42 -2.99 2.20
N LEU A 70 -7.60 -2.44 3.11
CA LEU A 70 -6.18 -2.75 3.17
C LEU A 70 -5.95 -4.23 3.50
N ASP A 71 -6.63 -4.76 4.51
CA ASP A 71 -6.47 -6.16 4.92
C ASP A 71 -6.83 -7.12 3.78
N GLU A 72 -7.94 -6.87 3.08
CA GLU A 72 -8.38 -7.67 1.94
C GLU A 72 -7.38 -7.59 0.77
N LEU A 73 -6.89 -6.39 0.44
CA LEU A 73 -5.90 -6.21 -0.62
C LEU A 73 -4.59 -6.94 -0.30
N VAL A 74 -4.08 -6.83 0.94
CA VAL A 74 -2.90 -7.59 1.39
C VAL A 74 -3.14 -9.09 1.30
N PHE A 75 -4.28 -9.57 1.80
CA PHE A 75 -4.64 -10.98 1.78
C PHE A 75 -4.62 -11.54 0.35
N ARG A 76 -5.26 -10.86 -0.59
CA ARG A 76 -5.28 -11.26 -2.01
C ARG A 76 -3.88 -11.29 -2.61
N SER A 77 -3.08 -10.24 -2.39
CA SER A 77 -1.71 -10.18 -2.90
C SER A 77 -0.85 -11.33 -2.35
N VAL A 78 -0.97 -11.65 -1.06
CA VAL A 78 -0.23 -12.78 -0.47
C VAL A 78 -0.69 -14.12 -1.01
N LEU A 79 -2.00 -14.32 -1.19
CA LEU A 79 -2.53 -15.55 -1.76
C LEU A 79 -1.99 -15.78 -3.17
N ILE A 80 -1.98 -14.76 -4.02
CA ILE A 80 -1.44 -14.84 -5.37
C ILE A 80 0.05 -15.17 -5.35
N ARG A 81 0.84 -14.48 -4.51
CA ARG A 81 2.28 -14.77 -4.38
C ARG A 81 2.56 -16.18 -3.89
N ARG A 82 1.76 -16.68 -2.96
CA ARG A 82 1.89 -18.05 -2.47
C ARG A 82 1.65 -19.04 -3.61
N CYS A 83 0.61 -18.84 -4.41
CA CYS A 83 0.36 -19.67 -5.59
C CYS A 83 1.52 -19.59 -6.59
N GLU A 84 2.07 -18.40 -6.83
CA GLU A 84 3.25 -18.23 -7.69
C GLU A 84 4.46 -19.00 -7.17
N LEU A 85 4.72 -19.03 -5.84
CA LEU A 85 5.80 -19.82 -5.26
C LEU A 85 5.55 -21.34 -5.30
N LEU A 86 4.29 -21.77 -5.29
CA LEU A 86 3.96 -23.20 -5.48
C LEU A 86 4.26 -23.65 -6.92
N LEU A 87 4.05 -22.76 -7.90
CA LEU A 87 4.33 -23.03 -9.31
C LEU A 87 5.81 -22.85 -9.66
N PHE A 88 6.45 -21.82 -9.09
CA PHE A 88 7.82 -21.42 -9.37
C PHE A 88 8.61 -21.22 -8.06
N PRO A 89 9.00 -22.31 -7.37
CA PRO A 89 9.67 -22.21 -6.06
C PRO A 89 10.99 -21.43 -6.09
N SER A 90 11.68 -21.42 -7.24
CA SER A 90 12.95 -20.70 -7.44
C SER A 90 12.81 -19.19 -7.29
N PHE A 91 11.61 -18.61 -7.45
CA PHE A 91 11.40 -17.17 -7.36
C PHE A 91 11.56 -16.63 -5.94
N ALA A 92 11.52 -17.50 -4.92
CA ALA A 92 11.82 -17.13 -3.54
C ALA A 92 13.21 -16.48 -3.37
N GLN A 93 14.16 -16.77 -4.27
CA GLN A 93 15.53 -16.23 -4.20
C GLN A 93 15.60 -14.71 -4.46
N PHE A 94 14.56 -14.13 -5.06
CA PHE A 94 14.58 -12.71 -5.44
C PHE A 94 14.26 -11.76 -4.29
N VAL A 95 13.75 -12.27 -3.18
CA VAL A 95 13.28 -11.48 -2.03
C VAL A 95 14.01 -11.93 -0.75
N PRO A 96 13.97 -11.15 0.35
CA PRO A 96 14.55 -11.60 1.62
C PRO A 96 13.97 -12.94 2.09
N ALA A 97 14.82 -13.81 2.63
CA ALA A 97 14.44 -15.18 2.99
C ALA A 97 13.28 -15.25 4.00
N GLU A 98 13.25 -14.33 4.97
CA GLU A 98 12.18 -14.25 5.96
C GLU A 98 10.83 -13.87 5.32
N PHE A 99 10.85 -12.92 4.37
CA PHE A 99 9.68 -12.57 3.57
C PHE A 99 9.19 -13.76 2.75
N ALA A 100 10.08 -14.42 2.01
CA ALA A 100 9.73 -15.59 1.20
C ALA A 100 9.08 -16.70 2.05
N LYS A 101 9.61 -16.94 3.25
CA LYS A 101 9.06 -17.91 4.20
C LYS A 101 7.64 -17.55 4.62
N LEU A 102 7.40 -16.30 5.01
CA LEU A 102 6.07 -15.85 5.41
C LEU A 102 5.05 -15.99 4.28
N ILE A 103 5.44 -15.64 3.05
CA ILE A 103 4.58 -15.77 1.88
C ILE A 103 4.27 -17.24 1.56
N SER A 104 5.24 -18.16 1.61
CA SER A 104 5.01 -19.57 1.33
C SER A 104 4.06 -20.23 2.35
N GLU A 105 4.15 -19.78 3.61
CA GLU A 105 3.24 -20.17 4.70
C GLU A 105 1.86 -19.47 4.59
N GLY A 106 1.71 -18.45 3.74
CA GLY A 106 0.49 -17.66 3.59
C GLY A 106 0.23 -16.71 4.77
N ILE A 107 1.26 -16.37 5.54
CA ILE A 107 1.18 -15.56 6.74
C ILE A 107 1.59 -14.13 6.39
N TYR A 108 0.69 -13.17 6.58
CA TYR A 108 0.94 -11.76 6.23
C TYR A 108 0.83 -10.81 7.42
N SER A 109 0.29 -11.24 8.57
CA SER A 109 0.20 -10.40 9.75
C SER A 109 1.54 -9.81 10.23
N PRO A 110 2.67 -10.56 10.28
CA PRO A 110 3.94 -10.03 10.78
C PRO A 110 4.69 -9.20 9.73
N LEU A 111 4.23 -9.15 8.48
CA LEU A 111 4.91 -8.38 7.43
C LEU A 111 4.94 -6.87 7.80
N PRO A 112 6.10 -6.22 7.68
CA PRO A 112 6.24 -4.78 7.78
C PRO A 112 5.24 -4.01 6.90
N PRO A 113 4.78 -2.81 7.33
CA PRO A 113 3.84 -2.01 6.56
C PRO A 113 4.29 -1.69 5.13
N LEU A 114 5.59 -1.50 4.92
CA LEU A 114 6.16 -1.28 3.59
C LEU A 114 5.94 -2.48 2.67
N GLU A 115 6.26 -3.67 3.14
CA GLU A 115 6.17 -4.91 2.35
C GLU A 115 4.71 -5.21 2.00
N LYS A 116 3.79 -5.00 2.94
CA LYS A 116 2.34 -5.06 2.69
C LYS A 116 1.92 -4.09 1.59
N ALA A 117 2.38 -2.83 1.64
CA ALA A 117 2.05 -1.85 0.62
C ALA A 117 2.64 -2.18 -0.76
N LEU A 118 3.88 -2.69 -0.80
CA LEU A 118 4.52 -3.12 -2.04
C LEU A 118 3.81 -4.34 -2.67
N LEU A 119 3.36 -5.29 -1.85
CA LEU A 119 2.53 -6.42 -2.31
C LEU A 119 1.25 -5.95 -3.01
N ILE A 120 0.54 -5.00 -2.41
CA ILE A 120 -0.67 -4.41 -3.02
C ILE A 120 -0.33 -3.74 -4.34
N ILE A 121 0.70 -2.88 -4.36
CA ILE A 121 1.05 -2.09 -5.55
C ILE A 121 1.48 -2.99 -6.70
N ILE A 122 2.35 -3.96 -6.45
CA ILE A 122 2.83 -4.84 -7.52
C ILE A 122 1.68 -5.67 -8.07
N GLU A 123 0.77 -6.16 -7.23
CA GLU A 123 -0.36 -6.95 -7.72
C GLU A 123 -1.34 -6.11 -8.53
N GLU A 124 -1.67 -4.90 -8.08
CA GLU A 124 -2.55 -4.01 -8.82
C GLU A 124 -1.93 -3.56 -10.16
N ASP A 125 -0.66 -3.15 -10.16
CA ASP A 125 0.07 -2.83 -11.39
C ASP A 125 0.10 -4.07 -12.31
N SER A 126 0.14 -5.28 -11.74
CA SER A 126 0.18 -6.52 -12.52
C SER A 126 -1.13 -6.82 -13.24
N ILE A 127 -2.26 -6.64 -12.55
CA ILE A 127 -3.61 -6.81 -13.13
C ILE A 127 -3.80 -5.85 -14.30
N ASN A 128 -3.43 -4.58 -14.09
CA ASN A 128 -3.57 -3.54 -15.12
C ASN A 128 -2.68 -3.79 -16.35
N ALA A 129 -1.47 -4.33 -16.15
CA ALA A 129 -0.59 -4.70 -17.24
C ALA A 129 -1.11 -5.92 -18.03
N VAL A 130 -1.63 -6.95 -17.37
CA VAL A 130 -2.21 -8.13 -18.05
C VAL A 130 -3.35 -7.73 -18.99
N VAL A 131 -4.21 -6.79 -18.58
CA VAL A 131 -5.28 -6.25 -19.42
C VAL A 131 -4.73 -5.56 -20.68
N ALA A 132 -3.60 -4.86 -20.57
CA ALA A 132 -2.97 -4.18 -21.71
C ALA A 132 -2.33 -5.15 -22.73
N PHE A 133 -1.92 -6.34 -22.30
CA PHE A 133 -1.27 -7.35 -23.15
C PHE A 133 -2.24 -8.42 -23.68
N SER A 134 -3.45 -8.54 -23.13
CA SER A 134 -4.41 -9.54 -23.59
C SER A 134 -5.03 -9.10 -24.92
N ASP A 135 -4.60 -9.72 -26.02
CA ASP A 135 -5.11 -9.47 -27.39
C ASP A 135 -6.48 -10.13 -27.64
N GLY A 136 -7.38 -10.05 -26.64
CA GLY A 136 -8.78 -10.47 -26.66
C GLY A 136 -9.08 -11.96 -26.76
N ASN A 137 -8.23 -12.78 -27.41
CA ASN A 137 -8.58 -14.15 -27.81
C ASN A 137 -7.44 -15.17 -27.79
N LYS A 138 -6.24 -14.83 -27.31
CA LYS A 138 -5.12 -15.78 -27.23
C LYS A 138 -4.65 -15.94 -25.78
N PRO A 139 -4.61 -17.18 -25.25
CA PRO A 139 -3.97 -17.41 -23.97
C PRO A 139 -2.48 -17.09 -24.08
N PHE A 140 -1.90 -16.55 -23.01
CA PHE A 140 -0.45 -16.39 -22.93
C PHE A 140 0.24 -17.75 -23.01
N SER A 141 1.42 -17.80 -23.63
CA SER A 141 2.27 -18.98 -23.52
C SER A 141 2.73 -19.14 -22.07
N ALA A 142 2.96 -20.38 -21.64
CA ALA A 142 3.47 -20.67 -20.30
C ALA A 142 4.78 -19.91 -20.02
N GLN A 143 5.64 -19.76 -21.03
CA GLN A 143 6.89 -19.02 -20.94
C GLN A 143 6.66 -17.52 -20.64
N ILE A 144 5.72 -16.85 -21.33
CA ILE A 144 5.44 -15.43 -21.07
C ILE A 144 4.89 -15.25 -19.65
N VAL A 145 4.04 -16.17 -19.19
CA VAL A 145 3.51 -16.14 -17.83
C VAL A 145 4.63 -16.27 -16.81
N GLU A 146 5.57 -17.20 -17.04
CA GLU A 146 6.72 -17.40 -16.17
C GLU A 146 7.65 -16.18 -16.14
N GLU A 147 8.05 -15.66 -17.30
CA GLU A 147 8.93 -14.48 -17.43
C GLU A 147 8.31 -13.25 -16.76
N TYR A 148 7.00 -13.03 -16.98
CA TYR A 148 6.29 -11.93 -16.35
C TYR A 148 6.20 -12.11 -14.83
N THR A 149 5.91 -13.32 -14.38
CA THR A 149 5.85 -13.64 -12.95
C THR A 149 7.22 -13.42 -12.31
N GLN A 150 8.31 -13.87 -12.94
CA GLN A 150 9.68 -13.61 -12.50
C GLN A 150 9.94 -12.12 -12.34
N LEU A 151 9.58 -11.30 -13.33
CA LEU A 151 9.74 -9.84 -13.28
C LEU A 151 9.00 -9.22 -12.10
N LYS A 152 7.79 -9.72 -11.77
CA LYS A 152 7.04 -9.28 -10.57
C LYS A 152 7.85 -9.54 -9.29
N TRP A 153 8.51 -10.69 -9.17
CA TRP A 153 9.33 -11.06 -8.01
C TRP A 153 10.64 -10.27 -7.92
N GLU A 154 11.35 -10.12 -9.04
CA GLU A 154 12.57 -9.31 -9.11
C GLU A 154 12.29 -7.84 -8.72
N THR A 155 11.19 -7.28 -9.24
CA THR A 155 10.77 -5.91 -8.91
C THR A 155 10.45 -5.77 -7.42
N LEU A 156 9.71 -6.72 -6.85
CA LEU A 156 9.37 -6.72 -5.43
C LEU A 156 10.64 -6.77 -4.57
N GLY A 157 11.56 -7.68 -4.88
CA GLY A 157 12.84 -7.81 -4.20
C GLY A 157 13.69 -6.55 -4.26
N GLY A 158 13.83 -5.98 -5.46
CA GLY A 158 14.56 -4.74 -5.66
C GLY A 158 13.98 -3.56 -4.88
N LEU A 159 12.65 -3.45 -4.80
CA LEU A 159 11.99 -2.39 -4.04
C LEU A 159 12.11 -2.58 -2.52
N ILE A 160 12.03 -3.82 -2.01
CA ILE A 160 12.25 -4.09 -0.59
C ILE A 160 13.69 -3.71 -0.21
N ALA A 161 14.67 -4.14 -1.01
CA ALA A 161 16.08 -3.84 -0.76
C ALA A 161 16.40 -2.33 -0.85
N ALA A 162 15.85 -1.63 -1.84
CA ALA A 162 16.15 -0.21 -2.07
C ALA A 162 15.59 0.73 -0.98
N VAL A 163 14.58 0.30 -0.23
CA VAL A 163 13.92 1.11 0.81
C VAL A 163 14.44 0.79 2.22
N GLN A 164 15.09 -0.36 2.40
CA GLN A 164 15.72 -0.75 3.67
C GLN A 164 17.15 -0.21 3.86
N GLN A 165 17.72 0.45 2.85
CA GLN A 165 19.02 1.15 2.90
C GLN A 165 18.88 2.57 3.45
#